data_AF-A0A938VRA5-F1
#
_entry.id   AF-A0A938VRA5-F1
#
_cell.length_a   1.000
_cell.length_b   1.000
_cell.length_c   1.000
_cell.angle_alpha   90.00
_cell.angle_beta   90.00
_cell.angle_gamma   90.00
#
_symmetry.space_group_name_H-M   'P 1'
#
loop_
_entity.id
_entity.type
_entity.pdbx_description
1 polymer ?
#
loop_
_entity_poly.entity_id
_entity_poly.type
_entity_poly.pdbx_seq_one_letter_code
_entity_poly.pdbx_strand_id
1 'polypeptide(L)'
;VRRQHLQAIEADEFDRLPGDTFARGFIRIYAGALGLDSEPLIAAYVEQTGLPGPDYGLPTPTLAQVPVRRIQATLVGIGVVVALLLLTVALCNRPSGEAPPSGGGPPAETVRAEAQIRDRGDY
;
A
#
# COMPACT_ATOMS: atom_id res chain seq x y z
N VAL A 1 12.99 18.63 5.36
CA VAL A 1 12.30 19.82 5.93
C VAL A 1 11.91 19.49 7.37
N ARG A 2 12.05 20.42 8.33
CA ARG A 2 11.64 20.19 9.73
C ARG A 2 10.12 20.29 9.84
N ARG A 3 9.51 19.48 10.70
CA ARG A 3 8.04 19.45 10.89
C ARG A 3 7.45 20.83 11.21
N GLN A 4 8.14 21.62 12.03
CA GLN A 4 7.73 22.97 12.40
C GLN A 4 7.58 23.92 11.20
N HIS A 5 8.43 23.77 10.17
CA HIS A 5 8.34 24.61 8.98
C HIS A 5 7.18 24.20 8.08
N LEU A 6 6.83 22.91 8.03
CA LEU A 6 5.65 22.45 7.31
C LEU A 6 4.37 22.94 7.97
N GLN A 7 4.29 22.84 9.29
CA GLN A 7 3.16 23.37 10.06
C GLN A 7 2.98 24.87 9.87
N ALA A 8 4.09 25.62 9.82
CA ALA A 8 4.04 27.05 9.53
C ALA A 8 3.47 27.34 8.13
N ILE A 9 3.82 26.54 7.12
CA ILE A 9 3.25 26.67 5.76
C ILE A 9 1.78 26.29 5.73
N GLU A 10 1.37 25.24 6.45
CA GLU A 10 -0.04 24.82 6.55
C GLU A 10 -0.92 25.87 7.26
N ALA A 11 -0.32 26.69 8.13
CA ALA A 11 -0.99 27.72 8.90
C ALA A 11 -0.81 29.14 8.32
N ASP A 12 -0.19 29.28 7.14
CA ASP A 12 0.20 30.57 6.54
C ASP A 12 1.08 31.47 7.45
N GLU A 13 1.80 30.87 8.41
CA GLU A 13 2.70 31.55 9.34
C GLU A 13 4.11 31.68 8.74
N PHE A 14 4.24 32.31 7.58
CA PHE A 14 5.51 32.38 6.84
C PHE A 14 6.62 33.16 7.56
N ASP A 15 6.27 34.07 8.47
CA ASP A 15 7.22 34.82 9.31
C ASP A 15 8.06 33.92 10.24
N ARG A 16 7.59 32.70 10.50
CA ARG A 16 8.29 31.70 11.33
C ARG A 16 9.32 30.90 10.54
N LEU A 17 9.40 31.12 9.23
CA LEU A 17 10.37 30.46 8.37
C LEU A 17 11.72 31.20 8.42
N PRO A 18 12.85 30.52 8.14
CA PRO A 18 14.18 31.13 8.19
C PRO A 18 14.42 32.27 7.17
N GLY A 19 13.46 32.55 6.29
CA GLY A 19 13.50 33.59 5.27
C GLY A 19 12.72 33.22 4.01
N ASP A 20 12.47 34.21 3.16
CA ASP A 20 11.67 34.10 1.93
C ASP A 20 12.17 33.02 0.95
N THR A 21 13.48 32.98 0.71
CA THR A 21 14.10 31.95 -0.15
C THR A 21 13.82 30.54 0.37
N PHE A 22 13.83 30.35 1.70
CA PHE A 22 13.51 29.07 2.32
C PHE A 22 12.02 28.77 2.24
N ALA A 23 11.14 29.75 2.42
CA ALA A 23 9.70 29.59 2.25
C ALA A 23 9.35 29.05 0.87
N ARG A 24 9.86 29.69 -0.19
CA ARG A 24 9.68 29.24 -1.58
C ARG A 24 10.26 27.84 -1.81
N GLY A 25 11.43 27.56 -1.24
CA GLY A 25 12.04 26.23 -1.31
C GLY A 25 11.20 25.14 -0.64
N PHE A 26 10.61 25.43 0.51
CA PHE A 26 9.73 24.50 1.22
C PHE A 26 8.41 24.29 0.49
N ILE A 27 7.82 25.35 -0.08
CA ILE A 27 6.64 25.26 -0.94
C ILE A 27 6.91 24.33 -2.13
N ARG A 28 8.06 24.47 -2.82
CA ARG A 28 8.45 23.56 -3.93
C ARG A 28 8.58 22.10 -3.49
N ILE A 29 9.24 21.86 -2.35
CA ILE A 29 9.40 20.51 -1.81
C ILE A 29 8.04 19.89 -1.46
N TYR A 30 7.16 20.68 -0.84
CA TYR A 30 5.83 20.23 -0.45
C TYR A 30 4.93 19.93 -1.65
N ALA A 31 4.90 20.83 -2.63
CA ALA A 31 4.19 20.62 -3.90
C ALA A 31 4.70 19.37 -4.63
N GLY A 32 6.03 19.22 -4.72
CA GLY A 32 6.65 18.04 -5.32
C GLY A 32 6.29 16.73 -4.60
N ALA A 33 6.21 16.75 -3.26
CA ALA A 33 5.79 15.59 -2.48
C ALA A 33 4.33 15.19 -2.73
N LEU A 34 3.45 16.17 -3.02
CA LEU A 34 2.04 15.95 -3.36
C LEU A 34 1.80 15.74 -4.86
N GLY A 35 2.82 15.92 -5.71
CA GLY A 35 2.68 15.89 -7.16
C GLY A 35 1.92 17.08 -7.75
N LEU A 36 1.91 18.21 -7.04
CA LEU A 36 1.28 19.47 -7.45
C LEU A 36 2.29 20.38 -8.16
N ASP A 37 1.78 21.32 -8.96
CA ASP A 37 2.59 22.40 -9.52
C ASP A 37 2.92 23.44 -8.44
N SER A 38 4.21 23.73 -8.26
CA SER A 38 4.70 24.68 -7.27
C SER A 38 4.54 26.15 -7.67
N GLU A 39 4.50 26.46 -8.97
CA GLU A 39 4.44 27.85 -9.44
C GLU A 39 3.21 28.62 -8.95
N PRO A 40 1.97 28.09 -9.05
CA PRO A 40 0.79 28.80 -8.52
C PRO A 40 0.84 28.98 -7.00
N LEU A 41 1.43 28.03 -6.26
CA LEU A 41 1.58 28.13 -4.80
C LEU A 41 2.59 29.22 -4.41
N ILE A 42 3.68 29.35 -5.16
CA ILE A 42 4.68 30.42 -4.94
C ILE A 42 4.09 31.79 -5.29
N ALA A 43 3.30 31.86 -6.35
CA ALA A 43 2.61 33.10 -6.72
C ALA A 43 1.64 33.56 -5.62
N ALA A 44 0.86 32.65 -5.05
CA ALA A 44 -0.04 32.96 -3.93
C ALA A 44 0.74 33.47 -2.70
N TYR A 45 1.85 32.81 -2.36
CA TYR A 45 2.73 33.25 -1.27
C TYR A 45 3.33 34.65 -1.52
N VAL A 46 3.75 34.95 -2.75
CA VAL A 46 4.26 36.27 -3.16
C VAL A 46 3.18 37.34 -3.04
N GLU A 47 1.96 37.05 -3.48
CA GLU A 47 0.81 37.96 -3.35
C GLU A 47 0.49 38.25 -1.87
N GLN A 48 0.52 37.22 -1.02
CA GLN A 48 0.20 37.33 0.40
C GLN A 48 1.27 38.11 1.20
N THR A 49 2.55 37.95 0.84
CA THR A 49 3.65 38.59 1.57
C THR A 49 4.06 39.95 0.98
N GLY A 50 3.60 40.27 -0.23
CA GLY A 50 4.00 41.49 -0.95
C GLY A 50 5.49 41.53 -1.30
N LEU A 51 6.20 40.40 -1.16
CA LEU A 51 7.62 40.30 -1.44
C LEU A 51 7.86 40.25 -2.96
N PRO A 52 9.00 40.77 -3.46
CA PRO A 52 9.32 40.67 -4.87
C PRO A 52 9.25 39.21 -5.38
N GLY A 53 8.62 39.01 -6.54
CA GLY A 53 8.61 37.73 -7.23
C GLY A 53 10.03 37.19 -7.46
N PRO A 54 10.21 35.88 -7.67
CA PRO A 54 11.54 35.28 -7.70
C PRO A 54 12.37 35.94 -8.79
N ASP A 55 13.59 36.35 -8.43
CA ASP A 55 14.57 36.82 -9.40
C ASP A 55 14.93 35.61 -10.28
N TYR A 56 14.40 35.59 -11.50
CA TYR A 56 14.47 34.47 -12.45
C TYR A 56 15.91 34.16 -12.94
N GLY A 57 16.94 34.78 -12.34
CA GLY A 57 18.35 34.52 -12.61
C GLY A 57 18.99 33.42 -11.75
N LEU A 58 18.34 32.96 -10.68
CA LEU A 58 18.89 31.84 -9.89
C LEU A 58 18.45 30.50 -10.48
N PRO A 59 19.37 29.55 -10.73
CA PRO A 59 19.00 28.21 -11.13
C PRO A 59 18.09 27.62 -10.04
N THR A 60 16.81 27.45 -10.36
CA THR A 60 15.89 26.69 -9.50
C THR A 60 16.55 25.34 -9.30
N PRO A 61 16.85 24.91 -8.06
CA PRO A 61 17.30 23.55 -7.85
C PRO A 61 16.19 22.64 -8.37
N THR A 62 16.42 22.06 -9.55
CA THR A 62 15.58 21.00 -10.11
C THR A 62 15.78 19.81 -9.18
N LEU A 63 15.05 19.81 -8.07
CA LEU A 63 14.76 18.59 -7.34
C LEU A 63 14.09 17.71 -8.38
N ALA A 64 14.78 16.64 -8.78
CA ALA A 64 14.28 15.70 -9.75
C ALA A 64 12.83 15.36 -9.39
N GLN A 65 11.88 15.93 -10.15
CA GLN A 65 10.47 15.64 -9.99
C GLN A 65 10.33 14.20 -10.46
N VAL A 66 10.52 13.25 -9.55
CA VAL A 66 10.19 11.86 -9.85
C VAL A 66 8.68 11.89 -10.08
N PRO A 67 8.20 11.59 -11.30
CA PRO A 67 6.80 11.74 -11.60
C PRO A 67 6.02 10.86 -10.63
N VAL A 68 5.13 11.43 -9.82
CA VAL A 68 4.25 10.68 -8.90
C VAL A 68 3.53 9.54 -9.61
N ARG A 69 3.21 9.72 -10.91
CA ARG A 69 2.65 8.68 -11.79
C ARG A 69 3.58 7.48 -12.02
N ARG A 70 4.91 7.69 -12.07
CA ARG A 70 5.91 6.61 -12.15
C ARG A 70 6.03 5.85 -10.82
N ILE A 71 5.93 6.55 -9.68
CA ILE A 71 5.95 5.92 -8.34
C ILE A 71 4.67 5.10 -8.10
N GLN A 72 3.51 5.62 -8.49
CA GLN A 72 2.25 4.85 -8.42
C GLN A 72 2.31 3.60 -9.30
N ALA A 73 2.85 3.71 -10.53
CA ALA A 73 3.00 2.56 -11.41
C ALA A 73 3.96 1.49 -10.85
N THR A 74 5.06 1.88 -10.22
CA THR A 74 6.00 0.92 -9.61
C THR A 74 5.40 0.27 -8.36
N LEU A 75 4.68 1.02 -7.52
CA LEU A 75 3.99 0.45 -6.35
C LEU A 75 2.87 -0.51 -6.76
N VAL A 76 2.09 -0.17 -7.79
CA VAL A 76 1.09 -1.09 -8.37
C VAL A 76 1.78 -2.33 -8.92
N GLY A 77 2.90 -2.18 -9.63
CA GLY A 77 3.70 -3.31 -10.11
C GLY A 77 4.17 -4.23 -8.99
N ILE A 78 4.72 -3.68 -7.90
CA ILE A 78 5.15 -4.44 -6.72
C ILE A 78 3.95 -5.15 -6.07
N GLY A 79 2.82 -4.45 -5.91
CA GLY A 79 1.59 -5.03 -5.36
C GLY A 79 1.07 -6.21 -6.18
N VAL A 80 1.11 -6.11 -7.51
CA VAL A 80 0.73 -7.20 -8.42
C VAL A 80 1.67 -8.39 -8.27
N VAL A 81 2.98 -8.17 -8.20
CA VAL A 81 3.97 -9.25 -8.01
C VAL A 81 3.76 -9.97 -6.68
N VAL A 82 3.53 -9.22 -5.60
CA VAL A 82 3.25 -9.79 -4.27
C VAL A 82 1.93 -10.58 -4.29
N ALA A 83 0.87 -10.05 -4.89
CA ALA A 83 -0.41 -10.74 -4.99
C ALA A 83 -0.32 -12.04 -5.79
N LEU A 84 0.43 -12.05 -6.91
CA LEU A 84 0.67 -13.27 -7.69
C LEU A 84 1.47 -14.30 -6.88
N LEU A 85 2.48 -13.87 -6.14
CA LEU A 85 3.31 -14.76 -5.32
C LEU A 85 2.50 -15.36 -4.14
N LEU A 86 1.62 -14.59 -3.52
CA LEU A 86 0.70 -15.09 -2.50
C LEU A 86 -0.31 -16.07 -3.09
N LEU A 87 -0.83 -15.78 -4.30
CA LEU A 87 -1.75 -16.65 -5.01
C LEU A 87 -1.09 -17.99 -5.37
N THR A 88 0.14 -17.99 -5.88
CA THR A 88 0.86 -19.24 -6.18
C THR A 88 1.09 -20.07 -4.93
N VAL A 89 1.52 -19.45 -3.82
CA VAL A 89 1.70 -20.13 -2.53
C VAL A 89 0.38 -20.72 -2.04
N ALA A 90 -0.74 -19.98 -2.14
CA ALA A 90 -2.06 -20.47 -1.74
C ALA A 90 -2.54 -21.66 -2.60
N LEU A 91 -2.20 -21.67 -3.90
CA LEU A 91 -2.48 -22.79 -4.79
C LEU A 91 -1.59 -24.01 -4.51
N CYS A 92 -0.35 -23.81 -4.09
CA CYS A 92 0.56 -24.90 -3.71
C CYS A 92 0.23 -25.48 -2.32
N ASN A 93 -0.27 -24.66 -1.40
CA ASN A 93 -0.72 -25.09 -0.06
C ASN A 93 -2.15 -25.65 -0.06
N ARG A 94 -2.67 -26.14 -1.20
CA ARG A 94 -3.93 -26.90 -1.21
C ARG A 94 -3.76 -28.07 -0.23
N PRO A 95 -4.45 -28.07 0.93
CA PRO A 95 -4.34 -29.18 1.86
C PRO A 95 -4.79 -30.41 1.08
N SER A 96 -3.91 -31.41 1.00
CA SER A 96 -4.19 -32.68 0.36
C SER A 96 -5.43 -33.23 1.04
N GLY A 97 -6.60 -33.05 0.41
CA GLY A 97 -7.83 -33.66 0.88
C GLY A 97 -7.56 -35.14 1.02
N GLU A 98 -7.85 -35.69 2.20
CA GLU A 98 -7.69 -37.10 2.50
C GLU A 98 -8.09 -37.94 1.28
N ALA A 99 -7.15 -38.74 0.79
CA ALA A 99 -7.47 -39.81 -0.12
C ALA A 99 -8.55 -40.66 0.57
N PRO A 100 -9.70 -40.93 -0.06
CA PRO A 100 -10.65 -41.87 0.50
C PRO A 100 -9.90 -43.19 0.68
N PRO A 101 -9.96 -43.83 1.87
CA PRO A 101 -9.32 -45.11 2.05
C PRO A 101 -9.92 -46.06 1.01
N SER A 102 -9.08 -46.48 0.08
CA SER A 102 -9.33 -47.62 -0.81
C SER A 102 -9.35 -48.88 0.06
N GLY A 103 -10.43 -49.03 0.83
CA GLY A 103 -10.77 -50.25 1.51
C GLY A 103 -11.33 -51.21 0.48
N GLY A 104 -10.46 -52.06 -0.08
CA GLY A 104 -10.92 -53.28 -0.73
C GLY A 104 -11.81 -54.05 0.23
N GLY A 105 -12.89 -54.64 -0.29
CA GLY A 105 -13.60 -55.70 0.44
C GLY A 105 -12.71 -56.95 0.63
N PRO A 106 -13.24 -58.04 1.20
CA PRO A 106 -13.40 -58.23 2.65
C PRO A 106 -12.79 -59.57 3.14
N PRO A 107 -12.57 -59.77 4.45
CA PRO A 107 -12.58 -61.11 5.04
C PRO A 107 -13.59 -61.25 6.20
N ALA A 108 -14.69 -61.93 5.91
CA ALA A 108 -15.20 -63.13 6.60
C ALA A 108 -15.60 -63.13 8.11
N GLU A 109 -15.51 -62.07 8.91
CA GLU A 109 -15.89 -62.18 10.35
C GLU A 109 -17.30 -61.72 10.74
N THR A 110 -17.93 -60.79 10.02
CA THR A 110 -19.25 -60.26 10.41
C THR A 110 -20.43 -61.19 10.07
N VAL A 111 -20.17 -62.31 9.37
CA VAL A 111 -21.17 -63.35 9.07
C VAL A 111 -21.65 -64.10 10.34
N ARG A 112 -20.99 -63.97 11.50
CA ARG A 112 -21.30 -64.83 12.66
C ARG A 112 -21.98 -64.15 13.86
N ALA A 113 -21.96 -62.83 13.98
CA ALA A 113 -22.43 -62.15 15.20
C ALA A 113 -23.92 -61.75 15.17
N GLU A 114 -24.47 -61.36 14.02
CA GLU A 114 -25.87 -60.90 13.94
C GLU A 114 -26.89 -62.02 13.68
N ALA A 115 -26.45 -63.21 13.24
CA ALA A 115 -27.32 -64.37 13.04
C ALA A 115 -27.79 -65.05 14.35
N GLN A 116 -27.31 -64.64 15.52
CA GLN A 116 -27.51 -65.40 16.76
C GLN A 116 -28.35 -64.70 17.85
N ILE A 117 -28.77 -63.44 17.66
CA ILE A 117 -29.46 -62.69 18.72
C ILE A 117 -30.94 -62.39 18.42
N ARG A 118 -31.40 -62.41 17.16
CA ARG A 118 -32.74 -61.90 16.82
C ARG A 118 -33.87 -62.93 16.71
N ASP A 119 -33.61 -64.22 16.55
CA ASP A 119 -34.67 -65.18 16.18
C ASP A 119 -35.11 -66.17 17.28
N ARG A 120 -34.75 -65.93 18.56
CA ARG A 120 -35.05 -66.88 19.67
C ARG A 120 -35.79 -66.29 20.86
N GLY A 121 -36.66 -65.30 20.65
CA GLY A 121 -37.49 -64.75 21.72
C GLY A 121 -38.83 -64.23 21.21
N ASP A 122 -39.88 -64.99 21.52
CA ASP A 122 -41.24 -64.51 21.78
C ASP A 122 -42.13 -64.19 20.56
N TYR A 123 -42.93 -65.18 20.12
CA TYR A 123 -44.38 -65.37 20.38
C TYR A 123 -44.98 -66.38 19.40
#